data_AF-A0A3C0VCU4-F1
#
_entry.id   AF-A0A3C0VCU4-F1
#
_cell.length_a   1.000
_cell.length_b   1.000
_cell.length_c   1.000
_cell.angle_alpha   90.00
_cell.angle_beta   90.00
_cell.angle_gamma   90.00
#
_symmetry.space_group_name_H-M   'P 1'
#
loop_
_entity.id
_entity.type
_entity.pdbx_description
1 polymer ?
#
loop_
_entity_poly.entity_id
_entity_poly.type
_entity_poly.pdbx_seq_one_letter_code
_entity_poly.pdbx_strand_id
1 'polypeptide(L)'
;MLCDEAFYAGDRRHASVLKSLITERTLAIERKGYDLRQTGNRLHLIMASNAKWIVPAGLDERRFLVLEVSAAHQQDTAYFGRIAEQMKNGGREALLDTLLHRDITGWDHRRAPDTEALSRQKADSLGPVEEAWHEILQEGELPPFVERVGDLWKVHTQGMRDYVREKRRDPTVSYNRVSDLFKRLGYKYVPSPRPRGFMLPPLEKARKDWNERFMPWAWDEGGDWDAPRF
;
A
#
# COMPACT_ATOMS: atom_id res chain seq x y z
N MET A 1 -4.04 -16.62 -15.49
CA MET A 1 -2.63 -16.40 -15.91
C MET A 1 -1.81 -16.32 -14.64
N LEU A 2 -0.74 -17.10 -14.56
CA LEU A 2 0.24 -17.02 -13.49
C LEU A 2 1.46 -16.26 -14.02
N CYS A 3 1.88 -15.22 -13.31
CA CYS A 3 3.14 -14.53 -13.57
C CYS A 3 4.10 -14.90 -12.44
N ASP A 4 5.09 -15.73 -12.78
CA ASP A 4 6.17 -16.12 -11.86
C ASP A 4 7.28 -15.06 -11.87
N GLU A 5 7.91 -14.84 -10.72
CA GLU A 5 8.94 -13.80 -10.51
C GLU A 5 8.51 -12.38 -10.92
N ALA A 6 7.22 -12.06 -10.79
CA ALA A 6 6.72 -10.74 -11.16
C ALA A 6 7.28 -9.66 -10.22
N PHE A 7 7.88 -8.61 -10.76
CA PHE A 7 8.31 -7.46 -9.96
C PHE A 7 7.89 -6.15 -10.62
N TYR A 8 7.62 -5.14 -9.81
CA TYR A 8 7.34 -3.80 -10.31
C TYR A 8 8.59 -2.93 -10.16
N ALA A 9 9.19 -2.54 -11.29
CA ALA A 9 10.42 -1.75 -11.33
C ALA A 9 10.22 -0.23 -11.13
N GLY A 10 9.08 0.20 -10.59
CA GLY A 10 8.78 1.63 -10.39
C GLY A 10 8.26 2.40 -11.61
N ASP A 11 8.26 1.81 -12.81
CA ASP A 11 7.81 2.48 -14.03
C ASP A 11 6.28 2.63 -14.10
N ARG A 12 5.80 3.88 -13.99
CA ARG A 12 4.39 4.26 -14.09
C ARG A 12 3.70 3.72 -15.36
N ARG A 13 4.42 3.52 -16.46
CA ARG A 13 3.87 2.94 -17.68
C ARG A 13 3.43 1.49 -17.47
N HIS A 14 4.24 0.69 -16.79
CA HIS A 14 3.90 -0.70 -16.45
C HIS A 14 2.73 -0.78 -15.46
N ALA A 15 2.61 0.18 -14.54
CA ALA A 15 1.46 0.25 -13.64
C ALA A 15 0.14 0.48 -14.38
N SER A 16 0.15 1.36 -15.39
CA SER A 16 -1.02 1.62 -16.22
C SER A 16 -1.45 0.36 -17.00
N VAL A 17 -0.49 -0.36 -17.58
CA VAL A 17 -0.75 -1.61 -18.32
C VAL A 17 -1.35 -2.68 -17.42
N LEU A 18 -0.74 -2.94 -16.26
CA LEU A 18 -1.26 -3.93 -15.31
C LEU A 18 -2.67 -3.59 -14.84
N LYS A 19 -2.94 -2.32 -14.57
CA LYS A 19 -4.28 -1.85 -14.18
C LYS A 19 -5.29 -2.09 -15.31
N SER A 20 -4.95 -1.75 -16.55
CA SER A 20 -5.82 -2.01 -17.71
C SER A 20 -6.07 -3.50 -17.91
N LEU A 21 -5.07 -4.37 -17.75
CA LEU A 21 -5.27 -5.83 -17.86
C LEU A 21 -6.31 -6.36 -16.87
N ILE A 22 -6.45 -5.73 -15.71
CA ILE A 22 -7.40 -6.12 -14.65
C ILE A 22 -8.78 -5.47 -14.89
N THR A 23 -8.84 -4.20 -15.31
CA THR A 23 -10.08 -3.43 -15.31
C THR A 23 -10.78 -3.34 -16.66
N GLU A 24 -10.07 -3.48 -17.77
CA GLU A 24 -10.65 -3.32 -19.09
C GLU A 24 -11.59 -4.47 -19.44
N ARG A 25 -12.70 -4.17 -20.11
CA ARG A 25 -13.68 -5.18 -20.56
C ARG A 25 -13.21 -5.98 -21.75
N THR A 26 -12.31 -5.42 -22.55
CA THR A 26 -11.79 -6.01 -23.78
C THR A 26 -10.28 -5.88 -23.86
N LEU A 27 -9.65 -6.85 -24.49
CA LEU A 27 -8.21 -6.87 -24.74
C LEU A 27 -7.95 -6.97 -26.24
N ALA A 28 -6.97 -6.20 -26.70
CA ALA A 28 -6.43 -6.33 -28.03
C ALA A 28 -5.38 -7.44 -28.03
N ILE A 29 -5.60 -8.49 -28.81
CA ILE A 29 -4.66 -9.60 -28.97
C ILE A 29 -4.09 -9.56 -30.38
N GLU A 30 -2.77 -9.41 -30.46
CA GLU A 30 -2.01 -9.47 -31.70
C GLU A 30 -1.19 -10.77 -31.71
N ARG A 31 -1.63 -11.76 -32.48
CA ARG A 31 -0.88 -13.01 -32.64
C ARG A 31 0.11 -12.81 -33.78
N LYS A 32 1.36 -13.24 -33.60
CA LYS A 32 2.39 -13.17 -34.66
C LYS A 32 1.88 -13.75 -35.98
N GLY A 33 1.91 -12.94 -37.04
CA GLY A 33 1.43 -13.31 -38.37
C GLY A 33 -0.09 -13.22 -38.57
N TYR A 34 -0.82 -12.57 -37.67
CA TYR A 34 -2.26 -12.35 -37.74
C TYR A 34 -2.61 -10.91 -37.35
N ASP A 35 -3.72 -10.41 -37.87
CA ASP A 35 -4.21 -9.07 -37.53
C ASP A 35 -4.64 -8.96 -36.06
N LEU A 36 -4.56 -7.74 -35.53
CA LEU A 36 -5.05 -7.37 -34.21
C LEU A 36 -6.55 -7.69 -34.06
N ARG A 37 -6.94 -8.39 -32.99
CA ARG A 37 -8.35 -8.68 -32.68
C ARG A 37 -8.71 -8.25 -31.27
N GLN A 38 -9.88 -7.64 -31.12
CA GLN A 38 -10.47 -7.33 -29.82
C GLN A 38 -11.23 -8.55 -29.30
N THR A 39 -10.96 -8.95 -28.06
CA THR A 39 -11.68 -10.03 -27.37
C THR A 39 -12.17 -9.59 -26.00
N GLY A 40 -13.18 -10.26 -25.46
CA GLY A 40 -13.62 -10.04 -24.07
C GLY A 40 -12.51 -10.40 -23.09
N ASN A 41 -12.28 -9.54 -22.10
CA ASN A 41 -11.31 -9.79 -21.04
C ASN A 41 -11.86 -10.85 -20.07
N ARG A 42 -11.19 -12.00 -19.99
CA ARG A 42 -11.47 -13.07 -19.02
C ARG A 42 -10.24 -13.39 -18.17
N LEU A 43 -9.27 -12.48 -18.13
CA LEU A 43 -8.03 -12.67 -17.38
C LEU A 43 -8.31 -12.65 -15.88
N HIS A 44 -7.78 -13.66 -15.20
CA HIS A 44 -7.56 -13.67 -13.76
C HIS A 44 -6.05 -13.78 -13.56
N LEU A 45 -5.46 -12.78 -12.91
CA LEU A 45 -4.02 -12.70 -12.71
C LEU A 45 -3.65 -13.22 -11.32
N ILE A 46 -2.69 -14.13 -11.27
CA ILE A 46 -2.01 -14.57 -10.05
C ILE A 46 -0.54 -14.22 -10.25
N MET A 47 0.07 -13.56 -9.27
CA MET A 47 1.48 -13.17 -9.30
C MET A 47 2.18 -13.79 -8.11
N ALA A 48 3.32 -14.43 -8.35
CA ALA A 48 4.21 -14.95 -7.32
C ALA A 48 5.56 -14.24 -7.45
N SER A 49 6.15 -13.82 -6.33
CA SER A 49 7.41 -13.08 -6.34
C SER A 49 8.07 -13.06 -4.97
N ASN A 50 9.40 -12.99 -4.99
CA ASN A 50 10.24 -12.75 -3.83
C ASN A 50 10.66 -11.27 -3.69
N ALA A 51 10.21 -10.40 -4.61
CA ALA A 51 10.52 -8.98 -4.56
C ALA A 51 9.78 -8.29 -3.41
N LYS A 52 10.41 -7.27 -2.82
CA LYS A 52 9.75 -6.43 -1.80
C LYS A 52 8.56 -5.66 -2.36
N TRP A 53 8.66 -5.20 -3.60
CA TRP A 53 7.62 -4.45 -4.29
C TRP A 53 7.18 -5.16 -5.57
N ILE A 54 5.95 -5.67 -5.56
CA ILE A 54 5.39 -6.59 -6.56
C ILE A 54 4.29 -5.89 -7.35
N VAL A 55 3.49 -5.03 -6.69
CA VAL A 55 2.37 -4.34 -7.31
C VAL A 55 2.39 -2.84 -7.05
N PRO A 56 2.06 -2.00 -8.05
CA PRO A 56 1.92 -0.56 -7.87
C PRO A 56 0.60 -0.24 -7.15
N ALA A 57 0.58 -0.50 -5.85
CA ALA A 57 -0.55 -0.26 -4.98
C ALA A 57 -0.57 1.21 -4.54
N GLY A 58 -1.33 2.03 -5.28
CA GLY A 58 -1.66 3.37 -4.77
C GLY A 58 -2.47 3.28 -3.47
N LEU A 59 -2.60 4.40 -2.76
CA LEU A 59 -3.31 4.46 -1.49
C LEU A 59 -4.74 3.90 -1.54
N ASP A 60 -5.44 4.15 -2.65
CA ASP A 60 -6.82 3.71 -2.86
C ASP A 60 -6.91 2.37 -3.61
N GLU A 61 -5.79 1.62 -3.68
CA GLU A 61 -5.75 0.34 -4.36
C GLU A 61 -6.56 -0.73 -3.59
N ARG A 62 -7.46 -1.37 -4.33
CA ARG A 62 -8.44 -2.35 -3.82
C ARG A 62 -8.58 -3.58 -4.71
N ARG A 63 -7.82 -3.64 -5.81
CA ARG A 63 -7.89 -4.72 -6.83
C ARG A 63 -6.95 -5.87 -6.55
N PHE A 64 -5.93 -5.67 -5.72
CA PHE A 64 -4.95 -6.70 -5.39
C PHE A 64 -5.24 -7.29 -4.02
N LEU A 65 -5.32 -8.62 -3.98
CA LEU A 65 -5.10 -9.38 -2.75
C LEU A 65 -3.61 -9.72 -2.70
N VAL A 66 -2.90 -9.17 -1.72
CA VAL A 66 -1.47 -9.46 -1.51
C VAL A 66 -1.36 -10.35 -0.29
N LEU A 67 -0.75 -11.52 -0.45
CA LEU A 67 -0.56 -12.50 0.61
C LEU A 67 0.94 -12.70 0.83
N GLU A 68 1.37 -12.59 2.08
CA GLU A 68 2.71 -13.02 2.51
C GLU A 68 2.61 -14.48 2.95
N VAL A 69 3.26 -15.37 2.21
CA VAL A 69 3.23 -16.81 2.49
C VAL A 69 4.25 -17.12 3.61
N SER A 70 3.83 -17.89 4.60
CA SER A 70 4.70 -18.28 5.72
C SER A 70 5.91 -19.08 5.26
N ALA A 71 7.06 -18.81 5.90
CA ALA A 71 8.30 -19.57 5.71
C ALA A 71 8.30 -20.93 6.45
N ALA A 72 7.24 -21.29 7.18
CA ALA A 72 7.20 -22.47 8.05
C ALA A 72 7.53 -23.81 7.34
N HIS A 73 7.17 -23.94 6.06
CA HIS A 73 7.48 -25.11 5.23
C HIS A 73 8.47 -24.77 4.11
N GLN A 74 9.26 -23.70 4.25
CA GLN A 74 10.26 -23.35 3.26
C GLN A 74 11.26 -24.50 3.09
N GLN A 75 11.49 -24.95 1.85
CA GLN A 75 12.36 -26.08 1.50
C GLN A 75 11.94 -27.44 2.12
N ASP A 76 10.74 -27.55 2.69
CA ASP A 76 10.22 -28.81 3.25
C ASP A 76 9.73 -29.75 2.14
N THR A 77 10.65 -30.55 1.61
CA THR A 77 10.39 -31.47 0.50
C THR A 77 9.40 -32.57 0.86
N ALA A 78 9.36 -33.01 2.12
CA ALA A 78 8.42 -34.01 2.59
C ALA A 78 6.99 -33.47 2.62
N TYR A 79 6.80 -32.25 3.14
CA TYR A 79 5.51 -31.56 3.12
C TYR A 79 4.99 -31.37 1.70
N PHE A 80 5.77 -30.78 0.80
CA PHE A 80 5.35 -30.56 -0.58
C PHE A 80 5.22 -31.85 -1.39
N GLY A 81 6.02 -32.88 -1.06
CA GLY A 81 5.90 -34.22 -1.65
C GLY A 81 4.53 -34.83 -1.39
N ARG A 82 4.03 -34.75 -0.15
CA ARG A 82 2.68 -35.21 0.21
C ARG A 82 1.58 -34.45 -0.52
N ILE A 83 1.72 -33.13 -0.69
CA ILE A 83 0.78 -32.33 -1.49
C ILE A 83 0.79 -32.77 -2.95
N ALA A 84 1.97 -32.94 -3.55
CA ALA A 84 2.10 -33.36 -4.94
C ALA A 84 1.51 -34.76 -5.17
N GLU A 85 1.67 -35.67 -4.22
CA GLU A 85 1.04 -36.99 -4.22
C GLU A 85 -0.49 -36.88 -4.10
N GLN A 86 -0.99 -36.10 -3.13
CA GLN A 86 -2.43 -35.88 -2.96
C GLN A 86 -3.07 -35.29 -4.22
N MET A 87 -2.42 -34.32 -4.88
CA MET A 87 -2.90 -33.75 -6.14
C MET A 87 -2.99 -34.78 -7.28
N LYS A 88 -2.14 -35.82 -7.29
CA LYS A 88 -2.19 -36.92 -8.28
C LYS A 88 -3.24 -37.97 -7.94
N ASN A 89 -3.62 -38.07 -6.67
CA ASN A 89 -4.48 -39.12 -6.12
C ASN A 89 -5.85 -38.56 -5.68
N GLY A 90 -6.54 -37.83 -6.56
CA GLY A 90 -7.90 -37.33 -6.29
C GLY A 90 -7.97 -35.93 -5.66
N GLY A 91 -6.84 -35.33 -5.28
CA GLY A 91 -6.81 -34.03 -4.63
C GLY A 91 -7.25 -32.87 -5.52
N ARG A 92 -6.99 -32.94 -6.83
CA ARG A 92 -7.44 -31.92 -7.79
C ARG A 92 -8.95 -31.96 -7.98
N GLU A 93 -9.50 -33.16 -8.09
CA GLU A 93 -10.91 -33.45 -8.20
C GLU A 93 -11.65 -32.99 -6.94
N ALA A 94 -11.11 -33.30 -5.75
CA ALA A 94 -11.65 -32.84 -4.48
C ALA A 94 -11.63 -31.30 -4.35
N LEU A 95 -10.55 -30.65 -4.81
CA LEU A 95 -10.49 -29.18 -4.85
C LEU A 95 -11.52 -28.60 -5.81
N LEU A 96 -11.65 -29.16 -7.02
CA LEU A 96 -12.65 -28.72 -7.99
C LEU A 96 -14.07 -28.88 -7.44
N ASP A 97 -14.38 -30.03 -6.84
CA ASP A 97 -15.67 -30.29 -6.19
C ASP A 97 -15.97 -29.26 -5.10
N THR A 98 -14.99 -28.96 -4.25
CA THR A 98 -15.10 -27.92 -3.22
C THR A 98 -15.40 -26.55 -3.83
N LEU A 99 -14.70 -26.17 -4.91
CA LEU A 99 -14.88 -24.87 -5.56
C LEU A 99 -16.23 -24.75 -6.28
N LEU A 100 -16.72 -25.84 -6.89
CA LEU A 100 -18.02 -25.87 -7.57
C LEU A 100 -19.20 -25.76 -6.59
N HIS A 101 -19.05 -26.33 -5.39
CA HIS A 101 -20.07 -26.30 -4.34
C HIS A 101 -19.93 -25.13 -3.36
N ARG A 102 -18.94 -24.26 -3.53
CA ARG A 102 -18.75 -23.08 -2.68
C ARG A 102 -19.83 -22.05 -2.99
N ASP A 103 -20.74 -21.82 -2.05
CA ASP A 103 -21.68 -20.71 -2.14
C ASP A 103 -20.93 -19.38 -2.04
N ILE A 104 -21.02 -18.60 -3.11
CA ILE A 104 -20.44 -17.25 -3.22
C ILE A 104 -21.55 -16.20 -3.37
N THR A 105 -22.81 -16.58 -3.10
CA THR A 105 -23.94 -15.66 -3.17
C THR A 105 -23.71 -14.48 -2.22
N GLY A 106 -23.79 -13.26 -2.73
CA GLY A 106 -23.55 -12.06 -1.93
C GLY A 106 -22.06 -11.72 -1.69
N TRP A 107 -21.12 -12.53 -2.20
CA TRP A 107 -19.69 -12.21 -2.09
C TRP A 107 -19.29 -11.15 -3.11
N ASP A 108 -18.79 -10.01 -2.61
CA ASP A 108 -18.22 -8.95 -3.44
C ASP A 108 -16.73 -9.20 -3.71
N HIS A 109 -16.44 -9.91 -4.79
CA HIS A 109 -15.08 -10.18 -5.26
C HIS A 109 -14.24 -8.93 -5.57
N ARG A 110 -14.84 -7.73 -5.65
CA ARG A 110 -14.12 -6.47 -5.90
C ARG A 110 -13.60 -5.83 -4.63
N ARG A 111 -13.98 -6.34 -3.46
CA ARG A 111 -13.49 -5.91 -2.15
C ARG A 111 -12.41 -6.87 -1.68
N ALA A 112 -11.19 -6.69 -2.20
CA ALA A 112 -10.04 -7.41 -1.67
C ALA A 112 -9.86 -7.07 -0.18
N PRO A 113 -9.58 -8.07 0.68
CA PRO A 113 -9.18 -7.83 2.07
C PRO A 113 -7.96 -6.91 2.15
N ASP A 114 -7.97 -5.98 3.12
CA ASP A 114 -6.79 -5.22 3.48
C ASP A 114 -5.87 -6.12 4.31
N THR A 115 -4.74 -6.51 3.70
CA THR A 115 -3.70 -7.30 4.35
C THR A 115 -2.52 -6.42 4.73
N GLU A 116 -1.78 -6.80 5.76
CA GLU A 116 -0.54 -6.12 6.13
C GLU A 116 0.45 -6.06 4.95
N ALA A 117 0.53 -7.15 4.18
CA ALA A 117 1.35 -7.21 2.97
C ALA A 117 0.92 -6.17 1.92
N LEU A 118 -0.39 -5.97 1.70
CA LEU A 118 -0.89 -4.92 0.81
C LEU A 118 -0.54 -3.51 1.35
N SER A 119 -0.63 -3.30 2.66
CA SER A 119 -0.20 -2.05 3.28
C SER A 119 1.28 -1.75 3.06
N ARG A 120 2.16 -2.76 3.14
CA ARG A 120 3.58 -2.59 2.79
C ARG A 120 3.77 -2.20 1.31
N GLN A 121 3.01 -2.80 0.38
CA GLN A 121 3.03 -2.38 -1.03
C GLN A 121 2.56 -0.93 -1.24
N LYS A 122 1.57 -0.49 -0.44
CA LYS A 122 1.10 0.91 -0.42
C LYS A 122 2.17 1.85 0.14
N ALA A 123 2.89 1.42 1.18
CA ALA A 123 4.03 2.14 1.75
C ALA A 123 5.14 2.39 0.72
N ASP A 124 5.49 1.36 -0.06
CA ASP A 124 6.48 1.47 -1.15
C ASP A 124 6.03 2.40 -2.30
N SER A 125 4.74 2.73 -2.34
CA SER A 125 4.14 3.61 -3.35
C SER A 125 3.84 5.03 -2.82
N LEU A 126 4.28 5.36 -1.59
CA LEU A 126 4.06 6.68 -1.00
C LEU A 126 4.79 7.77 -1.77
N GLY A 127 4.20 8.97 -1.74
CA GLY A 127 4.93 10.16 -2.16
C GLY A 127 5.88 10.64 -1.05
N PRO A 128 6.78 11.58 -1.38
CA PRO A 128 7.85 11.99 -0.47
C PRO A 128 7.34 12.64 0.84
N VAL A 129 6.17 13.28 0.81
CA VAL A 129 5.57 13.90 2.01
C VAL A 129 4.91 12.84 2.88
N GLU A 130 4.20 11.92 2.25
CA GLU A 130 3.50 10.83 2.90
C GLU A 130 4.48 9.85 3.54
N GLU A 131 5.58 9.53 2.85
CA GLU A 131 6.69 8.71 3.34
C GLU A 131 7.38 9.38 4.54
N ALA A 132 7.72 10.67 4.45
CA ALA A 132 8.35 11.39 5.56
C ALA A 132 7.44 11.48 6.79
N TRP A 133 6.13 11.67 6.59
CA TRP A 133 5.19 11.67 7.71
C TRP A 133 5.01 10.27 8.32
N HIS A 134 4.99 9.22 7.50
CA HIS A 134 4.95 7.83 7.96
C HIS A 134 6.17 7.50 8.83
N GLU A 135 7.38 7.91 8.42
CA GLU A 135 8.61 7.78 9.22
C GLU A 135 8.48 8.50 10.57
N ILE A 136 8.00 9.74 10.58
CA ILE A 136 7.77 10.52 11.82
C ILE A 136 6.78 9.80 12.76
N LEU A 137 5.70 9.21 12.22
CA LEU A 137 4.74 8.44 13.02
C LEU A 137 5.34 7.14 13.56
N GLN A 138 6.23 6.51 12.80
CA GLN A 138 6.91 5.29 13.19
C GLN A 138 7.94 5.56 14.29
N GLU A 139 8.78 6.56 14.11
CA GLU A 139 9.81 6.97 15.07
C GLU A 139 9.20 7.63 16.33
N GLY A 140 8.07 8.34 16.18
CA GLY A 140 7.47 9.12 17.26
C GLY A 140 8.23 10.40 17.59
N GLU A 141 9.27 10.76 16.83
CA GLU A 141 10.11 11.92 17.05
C GLU A 141 9.60 13.14 16.26
N LEU A 142 9.35 14.26 16.95
CA LEU A 142 8.89 15.47 16.29
C LEU A 142 10.02 16.20 15.56
N PRO A 143 9.79 16.68 14.32
CA PRO A 143 10.76 17.50 13.61
C PRO A 143 11.06 18.85 14.32
N PRO A 144 12.23 19.46 14.05
CA PRO A 144 12.70 20.66 14.76
C PRO A 144 11.88 21.93 14.50
N PHE A 145 11.04 21.93 13.46
CA PHE A 145 10.15 23.04 13.11
C PHE A 145 8.74 22.91 13.70
N VAL A 146 8.53 21.96 14.61
CA VAL A 146 7.29 21.82 15.36
C VAL A 146 7.36 22.70 16.61
N GLU A 147 6.31 23.47 16.87
CA GLU A 147 6.23 24.32 18.06
C GLU A 147 5.15 23.82 19.02
N ARG A 148 5.37 24.02 20.32
CA ARG A 148 4.36 23.73 21.33
C ARG A 148 3.37 24.88 21.41
N VAL A 149 2.08 24.59 21.30
CA VAL A 149 0.97 25.54 21.42
C VAL A 149 -0.02 25.01 22.45
N GLY A 150 0.15 25.45 23.70
CA GLY A 150 -0.55 24.88 24.85
C GLY A 150 -0.09 23.43 25.11
N ASP A 151 -1.05 22.51 25.18
CA ASP A 151 -0.80 21.08 25.42
C ASP A 151 -0.60 20.26 24.13
N LEU A 152 -0.64 20.92 22.97
CA LEU A 152 -0.51 20.26 21.67
C LEU A 152 0.65 20.82 20.88
N TRP A 153 1.02 20.09 19.84
CA TRP A 153 2.08 20.45 18.92
C TRP A 153 1.51 21.03 17.63
N LYS A 154 2.14 22.08 17.09
CA LYS A 154 1.80 22.65 15.78
C LYS A 154 2.92 22.36 14.79
N VAL A 155 2.61 21.58 13.76
CA VAL A 155 3.53 21.33 12.63
C VAL A 155 3.40 22.42 11.59
N HIS A 156 4.53 23.06 11.25
CA HIS A 156 4.55 24.13 10.25
C HIS A 156 4.52 23.54 8.84
N THR A 157 3.60 23.99 7.99
CA THR A 157 3.47 23.46 6.63
C THR A 157 4.71 23.75 5.79
N GLN A 158 5.30 24.93 5.96
CA GLN A 158 6.54 25.32 5.29
C GLN A 158 7.74 24.53 5.82
N GLY A 159 7.86 24.38 7.14
CA GLY A 159 8.93 23.60 7.76
C GLY A 159 8.93 22.14 7.28
N MET A 160 7.74 21.51 7.24
CA MET A 160 7.60 20.14 6.72
C MET A 160 7.97 20.04 5.25
N ARG A 161 7.56 21.01 4.41
CA ARG A 161 7.98 21.06 3.00
C ARG A 161 9.51 21.10 2.89
N ASP A 162 10.14 22.01 3.62
CA ASP A 162 11.59 22.24 3.54
C ASP A 162 12.37 21.02 4.05
N TYR A 163 11.92 20.41 5.15
CA TYR A 163 12.44 19.15 5.66
C TYR A 163 12.36 18.02 4.64
N VAL A 164 11.21 17.83 3.98
CA VAL A 164 11.05 16.79 2.96
C VAL A 164 11.95 17.06 1.75
N ARG A 165 12.02 18.32 1.28
CA ARG A 165 12.89 18.72 0.17
C ARG A 165 14.35 18.41 0.45
N GLU A 166 14.81 18.69 1.67
CA GLU A 166 16.19 18.45 2.10
C GLU A 166 16.46 16.96 2.27
N LYS A 167 15.66 16.26 3.09
CA LYS A 167 15.83 14.83 3.41
C LYS A 167 15.76 13.96 2.15
N ARG A 168 14.88 14.29 1.20
CA ARG A 168 14.65 13.50 -0.03
C ARG A 168 15.36 14.05 -1.27
N ARG A 169 16.03 15.21 -1.17
CA ARG A 169 16.62 15.92 -2.32
C ARG A 169 15.63 16.16 -3.47
N ASP A 170 14.35 16.36 -3.15
CA ASP A 170 13.29 16.59 -4.12
C ASP A 170 12.78 18.04 -4.03
N PRO A 171 13.26 18.96 -4.88
CA PRO A 171 12.85 20.38 -4.84
C PRO A 171 11.39 20.59 -5.29
N THR A 172 10.74 19.60 -5.89
CA THR A 172 9.39 19.74 -6.47
C THR A 172 8.28 19.65 -5.43
N VAL A 173 8.59 19.17 -4.22
CA VAL A 173 7.62 19.06 -3.12
C VAL A 173 7.05 20.43 -2.77
N SER A 174 5.72 20.56 -2.77
CA SER A 174 5.03 21.82 -2.48
C SER A 174 4.41 21.80 -1.08
N TYR A 175 4.23 22.98 -0.48
CA TYR A 175 3.50 23.11 0.79
C TYR A 175 2.01 22.71 0.65
N ASN A 176 1.45 22.79 -0.56
CA ASN A 176 0.09 22.31 -0.84
C ASN A 176 -0.01 20.81 -0.58
N ARG A 177 0.99 20.03 -1.01
CA ARG A 177 1.01 18.58 -0.79
C ARG A 177 1.04 18.21 0.70
N VAL A 178 1.79 18.97 1.50
CA VAL A 178 1.77 18.86 2.97
C VAL A 178 0.37 19.18 3.54
N SER A 179 -0.22 20.28 3.07
CA SER A 179 -1.57 20.69 3.48
C SER A 179 -2.63 19.63 3.14
N ASP A 180 -2.55 19.04 1.95
CA ASP A 180 -3.49 18.02 1.48
C ASP A 180 -3.40 16.74 2.30
N LEU A 181 -2.19 16.29 2.67
CA LEU A 181 -1.99 15.16 3.57
C LEU A 181 -2.62 15.41 4.94
N PHE A 182 -2.29 16.52 5.59
CA PHE A 182 -2.82 16.80 6.94
C PHE A 182 -4.32 17.06 6.96
N LYS A 183 -4.89 17.63 5.89
CA LYS A 183 -6.36 17.72 5.71
C LYS A 183 -6.99 16.34 5.54
N ARG A 184 -6.38 15.44 4.76
CA ARG A 184 -6.86 14.05 4.59
C ARG A 184 -6.85 13.32 5.95
N LEU A 185 -5.82 13.52 6.75
CA LEU A 185 -5.71 13.00 8.12
C LEU A 185 -6.65 13.69 9.12
N GLY A 186 -7.36 14.75 8.72
CA GLY A 186 -8.32 15.45 9.57
C GLY A 186 -7.71 16.37 10.61
N TYR A 187 -6.44 16.76 10.46
CA TYR A 187 -5.77 17.62 11.41
C TYR A 187 -6.31 19.06 11.30
N LYS A 188 -6.38 19.75 12.44
CA LYS A 188 -6.95 21.10 12.52
C LYS A 188 -5.95 22.13 11.99
N TYR A 189 -6.32 22.81 10.91
CA TYR A 189 -5.50 23.89 10.35
C TYR A 189 -5.53 25.15 11.23
N VAL A 190 -4.36 25.79 11.40
CA VAL A 190 -4.16 26.99 12.21
C VAL A 190 -3.45 28.07 11.37
N PRO A 191 -4.15 29.18 11.04
CA PRO A 191 -3.59 30.23 10.20
C PRO A 191 -2.75 31.28 10.94
N SER A 192 -2.83 31.32 12.29
CA SER A 192 -2.22 32.34 13.15
C SER A 192 -1.88 31.78 14.54
N PRO A 193 -0.80 32.24 15.21
CA PRO A 193 0.24 33.13 14.68
C PRO A 193 1.08 32.41 13.61
N ARG A 194 1.75 33.19 12.75
CA ARG A 194 2.70 32.61 11.78
C ARG A 194 3.85 31.93 12.51
N PRO A 195 4.37 30.80 12.01
CA PRO A 195 4.02 30.17 10.72
C PRO A 195 2.70 29.40 10.73
N ARG A 196 2.08 29.29 9.54
CA ARG A 196 0.84 28.52 9.33
C ARG A 196 1.11 27.03 9.47
N GLY A 197 0.18 26.30 10.07
CA GLY A 197 0.42 24.89 10.37
C GLY A 197 -0.84 24.11 10.71
N PHE A 198 -0.64 22.89 11.18
CA PHE A 198 -1.68 22.00 11.65
C PHE A 198 -1.41 21.60 13.09
N MET A 199 -2.47 21.48 13.89
CA MET A 199 -2.35 20.89 15.23
C MET A 199 -2.23 19.38 15.11
N LEU A 200 -1.16 18.84 15.66
CA LEU A 200 -0.95 17.41 15.77
C LEU A 200 -1.76 16.87 16.95
N PRO A 201 -2.52 15.80 16.76
CA PRO A 201 -3.07 15.05 17.88
C PRO A 201 -1.94 14.29 18.63
N PRO A 202 -2.21 13.73 19.82
CA PRO A 202 -1.29 12.78 20.46
C PRO A 202 -0.87 11.67 19.50
N LEU A 203 0.35 11.15 19.64
CA LEU A 203 0.94 10.17 18.71
C LEU A 203 0.04 8.96 18.47
N GLU A 204 -0.55 8.40 19.53
CA GLU A 204 -1.50 7.29 19.44
C GLU A 204 -2.69 7.62 18.52
N LYS A 205 -3.27 8.81 18.68
CA LYS A 205 -4.37 9.27 17.83
C LYS A 205 -3.87 9.56 16.40
N ALA A 206 -2.66 10.10 16.22
CA ALA A 206 -2.09 10.35 14.90
C ALA A 206 -1.91 9.05 14.10
N ARG A 207 -1.40 8.00 14.74
CA ARG A 207 -1.27 6.63 14.21
C ARG A 207 -2.63 6.02 13.88
N LYS A 208 -3.63 6.22 14.74
CA LYS A 208 -5.02 5.80 14.48
C LYS A 208 -5.64 6.54 13.30
N ASP A 209 -5.48 7.86 13.22
CA ASP A 209 -5.97 8.69 12.11
C ASP A 209 -5.32 8.26 10.76
N TRP A 210 -4.04 7.85 10.77
CA TRP A 210 -3.40 7.25 9.60
C TRP A 210 -4.07 5.94 9.20
N ASN A 211 -4.28 5.02 10.15
CA ASN A 211 -4.93 3.74 9.87
C ASN A 211 -6.34 3.89 9.30
N GLU A 212 -7.13 4.80 9.85
CA GLU A 212 -8.53 4.99 9.47
C GLU A 212 -8.71 5.79 8.17
N ARG A 213 -7.85 6.79 7.92
CA ARG A 213 -8.05 7.77 6.83
C ARG A 213 -7.07 7.62 5.68
N PHE A 214 -6.02 6.80 5.86
CA PHE A 214 -4.92 6.69 4.93
C PHE A 214 -4.65 5.24 4.52
N MET A 215 -4.04 4.43 5.37
CA MET A 215 -3.90 2.99 5.15
C MET A 215 -3.64 2.24 6.47
N PRO A 216 -4.13 1.00 6.64
CA PRO A 216 -3.84 0.19 7.82
C PRO A 216 -2.34 -0.04 7.99
N TRP A 217 -1.81 0.17 9.19
CA TRP A 217 -0.41 -0.12 9.52
C TRP A 217 -0.31 -0.65 10.95
N ALA A 218 0.58 -1.63 11.16
CA ALA A 218 0.90 -2.13 12.49
C ALA A 218 1.94 -1.19 13.11
N TRP A 219 1.56 -0.53 14.20
CA TRP A 219 2.42 0.38 14.94
C TRP A 219 2.96 -0.31 16.20
N ASP A 220 4.15 0.11 16.64
CA ASP A 220 4.66 -0.30 17.95
C ASP A 220 3.77 0.27 19.07
N GLU A 221 3.59 -0.50 20.16
CA GLU A 221 2.72 -0.13 21.28
C GLU A 221 3.31 1.04 22.09
N GLY A 222 2.45 2.03 22.39
CA GLY A 222 2.77 3.13 23.31
C GLY A 222 3.54 4.31 22.68
N GLY A 223 3.57 5.41 23.43
CA GLY A 223 4.34 6.62 23.14
C GLY A 223 3.50 7.90 23.10
N ASP A 224 3.98 8.94 23.76
CA ASP A 224 3.68 10.32 23.37
C ASP A 224 4.76 10.78 22.38
N TRP A 225 4.57 11.92 21.75
CA TRP A 225 5.59 12.51 20.90
C TRP A 225 6.89 12.76 21.68
N ASP A 226 8.00 12.25 21.16
CA ASP A 226 9.32 12.63 21.64
C ASP A 226 9.62 14.07 21.19
N ALA A 227 10.06 14.88 22.14
CA ALA A 227 10.42 16.28 21.88
C ALA A 227 11.56 16.35 20.84
N PRO A 228 11.62 17.42 20.03
CA PRO A 228 12.65 17.55 19.02
C PRO A 228 14.05 17.47 19.64
N ARG A 229 14.92 16.64 19.07
CA ARG A 229 16.34 16.62 19.44
C ARG A 229 17.03 17.82 18.79
N PHE A 230 17.60 18.70 19.62
CA PHE A 230 18.32 19.90 19.20
C PHE A 230 19.75 19.58 18.75
#